data_AF-A0A9W7JLQ5-F1
#
_entry.id   AF-A0A9W7JLQ5-F1
#
_cell.length_a   1.000
_cell.length_b   1.000
_cell.length_c   1.000
_cell.angle_alpha   90.00
_cell.angle_beta   90.00
_cell.angle_gamma   90.00
#
_symmetry.space_group_name_H-M   'P 1'
#
loop_
_entity.id
_entity.type
_entity.pdbx_description
1 polymer ?
#
loop_
_entity_poly.entity_id
_entity_poly.type
_entity_poly.pdbx_seq_one_letter_code
_entity_poly.pdbx_strand_id
1 'polypeptide(L)'
;MAMESSFVQPSVPKFDGYYDHWAMLMENFLRSKEYWNVVENGIPAAAEGGVLTEVQKKHIEDQKLKDLKAKNYLFQALDRSVLETILNKETSKSIWDSMRQKHQGATRVKQSHLQALRKEFENS
;
A
#
# COMPACT_ATOMS: atom_id res chain seq x y z
N MET A 1 -20.06 -17.93 -31.92
CA MET A 1 -20.12 -16.66 -31.16
C MET A 1 -19.12 -16.77 -30.03
N ALA A 2 -18.01 -16.03 -30.09
CA ALA A 2 -17.04 -16.01 -29.01
C ALA A 2 -17.64 -15.22 -27.85
N MET A 3 -17.70 -15.83 -26.66
CA MET A 3 -18.09 -15.14 -25.44
C MET A 3 -16.96 -14.19 -25.10
N GLU A 4 -17.17 -12.91 -25.38
CA GLU A 4 -16.26 -11.85 -24.98
C GLU A 4 -16.24 -11.85 -23.45
N SER A 5 -15.19 -12.45 -22.89
CA SER A 5 -14.93 -12.43 -21.46
C SER A 5 -14.83 -10.97 -21.07
N SER A 6 -15.86 -10.46 -20.40
CA SER A 6 -15.85 -9.13 -19.81
C SER A 6 -14.78 -9.16 -18.73
N PHE A 7 -13.57 -8.73 -19.10
CA PHE A 7 -12.49 -8.55 -18.15
C PHE A 7 -12.89 -7.38 -17.26
N VAL A 8 -13.59 -7.67 -16.17
CA VAL A 8 -13.94 -6.67 -15.17
C VAL A 8 -12.62 -6.11 -14.65
N GLN A 9 -12.37 -4.82 -14.89
CA GLN A 9 -11.18 -4.19 -14.34
C GLN A 9 -11.21 -4.37 -12.82
N PRO A 10 -10.10 -4.84 -12.20
CA PRO A 10 -10.01 -4.92 -10.76
C PRO A 10 -10.31 -3.54 -10.17
N SER A 11 -11.34 -3.44 -9.34
CA SER A 11 -11.66 -2.22 -8.62
C SER A 11 -10.59 -1.96 -7.55
N VAL A 12 -10.33 -0.69 -7.27
CA VAL A 12 -9.36 -0.31 -6.23
C VAL A 12 -9.90 -0.79 -4.87
N PRO A 13 -9.17 -1.66 -4.14
CA PRO A 13 -9.62 -2.15 -2.84
C PRO A 13 -9.77 -1.02 -1.84
N LYS A 14 -10.98 -0.81 -1.32
CA LYS A 14 -11.26 0.20 -0.30
C LYS A 14 -10.85 -0.31 1.07
N PHE A 15 -10.27 0.57 1.88
CA PHE A 15 -9.94 0.25 3.26
C PHE A 15 -11.22 0.27 4.11
N ASP A 16 -11.46 -0.83 4.84
CA ASP A 16 -12.66 -1.08 5.65
C ASP A 16 -12.34 -1.25 7.14
N GLY A 17 -11.10 -0.97 7.56
CA GLY A 17 -10.61 -1.17 8.92
C GLY A 17 -9.84 -2.48 9.12
N TYR A 18 -9.96 -3.47 8.22
CA TYR A 18 -9.22 -4.74 8.29
C TYR A 18 -7.91 -4.66 7.51
N TYR A 19 -6.87 -4.16 8.15
CA TYR A 19 -5.59 -3.89 7.49
C TYR A 19 -4.97 -5.09 6.78
N ASP A 20 -4.89 -6.27 7.40
CA ASP A 20 -4.21 -7.42 6.79
C ASP A 20 -4.91 -7.88 5.49
N HIS A 21 -6.25 -7.87 5.49
CA HIS A 21 -7.04 -8.20 4.31
C HIS A 21 -6.91 -7.13 3.21
N TRP A 22 -7.06 -5.85 3.57
CA TRP A 22 -6.89 -4.75 2.64
C TRP A 22 -5.47 -4.72 2.05
N ALA A 23 -4.44 -4.91 2.88
CA ALA A 23 -3.05 -4.89 2.46
C ALA A 23 -2.76 -6.00 1.44
N MET A 24 -3.27 -7.22 1.69
CA MET A 24 -3.16 -8.33 0.74
C MET A 24 -3.77 -7.98 -0.63
N LEU A 25 -4.98 -7.42 -0.65
CA LEU A 25 -5.66 -7.04 -1.90
C LEU A 25 -4.98 -5.87 -2.61
N MET A 26 -4.61 -4.84 -1.87
CA MET A 26 -3.97 -3.63 -2.40
C MET A 26 -2.56 -3.92 -2.93
N GLU A 27 -1.78 -4.74 -2.24
CA GLU A 27 -0.47 -5.18 -2.71
C GLU A 27 -0.60 -5.92 -4.05
N ASN A 28 -1.50 -6.91 -4.13
CA ASN A 28 -1.73 -7.66 -5.36
C ASN A 28 -2.18 -6.74 -6.51
N PHE A 29 -3.09 -5.80 -6.23
CA PHE A 29 -3.53 -4.78 -7.18
C PHE A 29 -2.35 -3.94 -7.71
N LEU A 30 -1.50 -3.40 -6.83
CA LEU A 30 -0.35 -2.57 -7.23
C LEU A 30 0.74 -3.38 -7.94
N ARG A 31 0.94 -4.66 -7.59
CA ARG A 31 1.84 -5.58 -8.31
C ARG A 31 1.36 -5.81 -9.74
N SER A 32 0.04 -6.00 -9.95
CA SER A 32 -0.54 -6.14 -11.30
C SER A 32 -0.35 -4.90 -12.19
N LYS A 33 -0.10 -3.74 -11.59
CA LYS A 33 0.16 -2.47 -12.28
C LYS A 33 1.65 -2.13 -12.35
N GLU A 34 2.52 -2.98 -11.83
CA GLU A 34 3.97 -2.77 -11.72
C GLU A 34 4.38 -1.57 -10.85
N TYR A 35 3.51 -1.14 -9.92
CA TYR A 35 3.76 0.00 -9.03
C TYR A 35 4.25 -0.42 -7.64
N TRP A 36 4.26 -1.71 -7.31
CA TRP A 36 4.66 -2.16 -5.99
C TRP A 36 6.09 -1.78 -5.60
N ASN A 37 7.03 -1.79 -6.56
CA ASN A 37 8.44 -1.50 -6.28
C ASN A 37 8.65 -0.12 -5.62
N VAL A 38 7.94 0.91 -6.08
CA VAL A 38 8.06 2.27 -5.51
C VAL A 38 7.37 2.40 -4.14
N VAL A 39 6.40 1.55 -3.85
CA VAL A 39 5.73 1.49 -2.54
C VAL A 39 6.61 0.79 -1.51
N GLU A 40 7.25 -0.31 -1.91
CA GLU A 40 8.11 -1.12 -1.05
C GLU A 40 9.46 -0.43 -0.80
N ASN A 41 10.16 -0.07 -1.88
CA ASN A 41 11.54 0.40 -1.84
C ASN A 41 11.67 1.93 -1.90
N GLY A 42 10.61 2.64 -2.29
CA GLY A 42 10.65 4.09 -2.51
C GLY A 42 11.21 4.46 -3.88
N ILE A 43 11.25 5.76 -4.17
CA ILE A 43 11.94 6.28 -5.36
C ILE A 43 13.43 6.34 -5.04
N PRO A 44 14.31 5.84 -5.92
CA PRO A 44 15.76 5.93 -5.74
C PRO A 44 16.18 7.39 -5.58
N ALA A 45 16.94 7.68 -4.51
CA ALA A 45 17.57 8.98 -4.36
C ALA A 45 18.63 9.15 -5.45
N ALA A 46 18.70 10.34 -6.06
CA ALA A 46 19.84 10.69 -6.90
C ALA A 46 21.11 10.61 -6.05
N ALA A 47 22.17 9.94 -6.55
CA ALA A 47 23.44 9.90 -5.84
C ALA A 47 23.95 11.33 -5.61
N GLU A 48 24.12 11.71 -4.33
CA GLU A 48 24.64 13.02 -3.97
C GLU A 48 26.08 13.16 -4.47
N GLY A 49 26.33 14.17 -5.32
CA GLY A 49 27.68 14.52 -5.79
C GLY A 49 28.11 13.93 -7.13
N GLY A 50 27.28 13.11 -7.80
CA GLY A 50 27.56 12.59 -9.14
C GLY A 50 26.69 13.23 -10.23
N VAL A 51 27.26 13.56 -11.39
CA VAL A 51 26.46 13.89 -12.57
C VAL A 51 25.65 12.66 -12.96
N LEU A 52 24.34 12.71 -12.75
CA LEU A 52 23.43 11.64 -13.20
C LEU A 52 23.53 11.48 -14.71
N THR A 53 23.72 10.25 -15.17
CA THR A 53 23.64 9.94 -16.60
C THR A 53 22.20 10.15 -17.09
N GLU A 54 22.03 10.41 -18.38
CA GLU A 54 20.70 10.58 -18.98
C GLU A 54 19.79 9.36 -18.74
N VAL A 55 20.38 8.16 -18.71
CA VAL A 55 19.68 6.91 -18.41
C VAL A 55 19.17 6.89 -16.96
N GLN A 56 19.98 7.33 -16.00
CA GLN A 56 19.59 7.41 -14.60
C GLN A 56 18.49 8.44 -14.36
N LYS A 57 18.55 9.59 -15.05
CA LYS A 57 17.50 10.62 -14.96
C LYS A 57 16.15 10.09 -15.44
N LYS A 58 16.11 9.48 -16.63
CA LYS A 58 14.90 8.86 -17.18
C LYS A 58 14.34 7.78 -16.27
N HIS A 59 15.21 6.97 -15.65
CA HIS A 59 14.78 5.97 -14.69
C HIS A 59 14.12 6.58 -13.45
N ILE A 60 14.72 7.63 -12.86
CA ILE A 60 14.14 8.33 -11.71
C ILE A 60 12.78 8.97 -12.06
N GLU A 61 12.66 9.55 -13.26
CA GLU A 61 11.39 10.11 -13.74
C GLU A 61 10.30 9.04 -13.90
N ASP A 62 10.62 7.86 -14.45
CA ASP A 62 9.69 6.72 -14.51
C ASP A 62 9.25 6.28 -13.11
N GLN A 63 10.19 6.17 -12.15
CA GLN A 63 9.84 5.81 -10.77
C GLN A 63 8.96 6.89 -10.10
N LYS A 64 9.24 8.18 -10.32
CA LYS A 64 8.37 9.27 -9.85
C LYS A 64 6.96 9.18 -10.43
N LEU A 65 6.83 8.87 -11.72
CA LEU A 65 5.52 8.70 -12.35
C LEU A 65 4.77 7.48 -11.77
N LYS A 66 5.46 6.36 -11.55
CA LYS A 66 4.88 5.18 -10.89
C LYS A 66 4.44 5.50 -9.46
N ASP A 67 5.24 6.25 -8.70
CA ASP A 67 4.88 6.68 -7.35
C ASP A 67 3.62 7.54 -7.35
N LEU A 68 3.50 8.52 -8.26
CA LEU A 68 2.28 9.33 -8.40
C LEU A 68 1.04 8.46 -8.70
N LYS A 69 1.17 7.44 -9.56
CA LYS A 69 0.07 6.51 -9.85
C LYS A 69 -0.29 5.65 -8.64
N ALA A 70 0.70 5.12 -7.92
CA ALA A 70 0.48 4.37 -6.68
C ALA A 70 -0.22 5.24 -5.61
N LYS A 71 0.24 6.49 -5.43
CA LYS A 71 -0.38 7.46 -4.51
C LYS A 71 -1.85 7.69 -4.86
N ASN A 72 -2.17 7.88 -6.14
CA ASN A 72 -3.56 8.08 -6.57
C ASN A 72 -4.45 6.90 -6.21
N TYR A 73 -3.97 5.66 -6.32
CA TYR A 73 -4.72 4.49 -5.89
C TYR A 73 -4.88 4.39 -4.39
N LEU A 74 -3.83 4.70 -3.63
CA LEU A 74 -3.92 4.75 -2.16
C LEU A 74 -4.91 5.84 -1.71
N PHE A 75 -4.93 7.01 -2.34
CA PHE A 75 -5.92 8.05 -2.05
C PHE A 75 -7.35 7.64 -2.42
N GLN A 76 -7.53 6.85 -3.47
CA GLN A 76 -8.84 6.27 -3.77
C GLN A 76 -9.23 5.20 -2.77
N ALA A 77 -8.27 4.44 -2.23
CA ALA A 77 -8.53 3.36 -1.29
C ALA A 77 -8.92 3.83 0.11
N LEU A 78 -8.37 4.99 0.52
CA LEU A 78 -8.52 5.54 1.87
C LEU A 78 -9.57 6.64 1.89
N ASP A 79 -10.43 6.60 2.89
CA ASP A 79 -11.39 7.69 3.12
C ASP A 79 -10.70 8.91 3.76
N ARG A 80 -11.44 10.02 3.82
CA ARG A 80 -10.93 11.27 4.39
C ARG A 80 -10.44 11.10 5.83
N SER A 81 -11.19 10.36 6.66
CA SER A 81 -10.87 10.20 8.07
C SER A 81 -9.53 9.50 8.28
N VAL A 82 -9.23 8.47 7.46
CA VAL A 82 -7.95 7.77 7.51
C VAL A 82 -6.83 8.64 6.94
N LEU A 83 -7.06 9.35 5.84
CA LEU A 83 -6.06 10.24 5.25
C LEU A 83 -5.63 11.36 6.20
N GLU A 84 -6.55 11.94 6.96
CA GLU A 84 -6.23 12.97 7.96
C GLU A 84 -5.29 12.47 9.05
N THR A 85 -5.25 11.15 9.30
CA THR A 85 -4.36 10.55 10.31
C THR A 85 -2.93 10.28 9.83
N ILE A 86 -2.69 10.34 8.53
CA ILE A 86 -1.37 10.09 7.94
C ILE A 86 -0.59 11.40 7.89
N LEU A 87 0.50 11.53 8.63
CA LEU A 87 1.25 12.80 8.69
C LEU A 87 2.03 13.08 7.39
N ASN A 88 2.72 12.08 6.86
CA ASN A 88 3.54 12.21 5.65
C ASN A 88 2.89 11.50 4.46
N LYS A 89 2.52 12.28 3.43
CA LYS A 89 1.90 11.79 2.18
C LYS A 89 2.73 12.12 0.94
N GLU A 90 4.03 12.40 1.12
CA GLU A 90 4.91 12.79 0.03
C GLU A 90 5.13 11.66 -0.98
N THR A 91 5.20 10.40 -0.52
CA THR A 91 5.40 9.24 -1.39
C THR A 91 4.35 8.16 -1.15
N SER A 92 4.14 7.28 -2.12
CA SER A 92 3.28 6.10 -1.94
C SER A 92 3.78 5.21 -0.80
N LYS A 93 5.11 5.09 -0.68
CA LYS A 93 5.78 4.43 0.45
C LYS A 93 5.43 5.05 1.79
N SER A 94 5.49 6.38 1.94
CA SER A 94 5.19 7.02 3.23
C SER A 94 3.74 6.80 3.68
N ILE A 95 2.81 6.80 2.73
CA ILE A 95 1.39 6.49 2.98
C ILE A 95 1.23 5.03 3.42
N TRP A 96 1.84 4.10 2.67
CA TRP A 96 1.77 2.65 2.95
C TRP A 96 2.38 2.30 4.31
N ASP A 97 3.57 2.81 4.62
CA ASP A 97 4.27 2.57 5.87
C ASP A 97 3.50 3.19 7.06
N SER A 98 2.87 4.35 6.88
CA SER A 98 1.99 4.94 7.91
C SER A 98 0.77 4.07 8.20
N MET A 99 0.12 3.54 7.15
CA MET A 99 -1.00 2.60 7.29
C MET A 99 -0.58 1.32 8.02
N ARG A 100 0.58 0.77 7.63
CA ARG A 100 1.19 -0.39 8.27
C ARG A 100 1.44 -0.15 9.76
N GLN A 101 2.12 0.94 10.10
CA GLN A 101 2.44 1.28 11.48
C GLN A 101 1.18 1.43 12.35
N LYS A 102 0.17 2.13 11.84
CA LYS A 102 -1.07 2.40 12.58
C LYS A 102 -1.90 1.14 12.83
N HIS A 103 -2.00 0.26 11.85
CA HIS A 103 -2.96 -0.84 11.90
C HIS A 103 -2.35 -2.21 12.17
N GLN A 104 -1.10 -2.48 11.79
CA GLN A 104 -0.46 -3.77 12.03
C GLN A 104 -0.21 -4.03 13.53
N GLY A 105 0.05 -2.98 14.31
CA GLY A 105 0.10 -3.07 15.77
C GLY A 105 -1.26 -3.39 16.41
N ALA A 106 -2.33 -2.81 15.88
CA ALA A 106 -3.69 -3.03 16.36
C ALA A 106 -4.21 -4.45 16.05
N THR A 107 -3.87 -5.01 14.89
CA THR A 107 -4.31 -6.35 14.50
C THR A 107 -3.65 -7.44 15.34
N ARG A 108 -2.34 -7.35 15.59
CA ARG A 108 -1.61 -8.32 16.44
C ARG A 108 -2.10 -8.30 17.90
N VAL A 109 -2.35 -7.12 18.45
CA VAL A 109 -2.88 -6.99 19.82
C VAL A 109 -4.30 -7.53 19.91
N LYS A 110 -5.18 -7.21 18.96
CA LYS A 110 -6.56 -7.74 18.93
C LYS A 110 -6.60 -9.26 18.79
N GLN A 111 -5.77 -9.84 17.92
CA GLN A 111 -5.66 -11.29 17.78
C GLN A 111 -5.10 -11.96 19.04
N SER A 112 -4.09 -11.37 19.67
CA SER A 112 -3.55 -11.86 20.95
C SER A 112 -4.59 -11.80 22.07
N HIS A 113 -5.37 -10.72 22.16
CA HIS A 113 -6.45 -10.59 23.13
C HIS A 113 -7.55 -11.63 22.89
N LEU A 114 -7.97 -11.82 21.64
CA LEU A 114 -8.97 -12.84 21.26
C LEU A 114 -8.49 -14.26 21.57
N GLN A 115 -7.20 -14.57 21.39
CA GLN A 115 -6.63 -15.86 21.78
C GLN A 115 -6.55 -16.03 23.30
N ALA A 116 -6.25 -14.97 24.05
CA ALA A 116 -6.26 -15.01 25.50
C ALA A 116 -7.66 -15.29 26.04
N LEU A 117 -8.69 -14.56 25.56
CA LEU A 117 -10.08 -14.79 25.95
C LEU A 117 -10.58 -16.20 25.60
N ARG A 118 -10.19 -16.75 24.44
CA ARG A 118 -10.55 -18.13 24.08
C ARG A 118 -9.92 -19.15 25.02
N LYS A 119 -8.65 -18.98 25.38
CA LYS A 119 -7.97 -19.85 26.36
C LYS A 119 -8.59 -19.77 27.74
N GLU A 120 -9.03 -18.59 28.18
CA GLU A 120 -9.73 -18.42 29.46
C GLU A 120 -11.10 -19.11 29.47
N PHE A 121 -11.81 -19.10 28.34
CA PHE A 121 -13.08 -19.80 28.18
C PHE A 121 -12.93 -21.32 28.06
N GLU A 122 -11.88 -21.81 27.40
CA GLU A 122 -11.58 -23.25 27.27
C GLU A 122 -11.04 -23.87 28.57
N ASN A 123 -10.44 -23.06 29.44
CA ASN A 123 -9.88 -23.49 30.73
C ASN A 123 -10.81 -23.18 31.94
N SER A 124 -12.04 -22.72 31.71
CA SER A 124 -13.11 -22.57 32.73
C SER A 124 -14.13 -23.69 32.60
#